data_AF-A0A0D6KAM1-F1
#
_entry.id   AF-A0A0D6KAM1-F1
#
_cell.length_a   1.000
_cell.length_b   1.000
_cell.length_c   1.000
_cell.angle_alpha   90.00
_cell.angle_beta   90.00
_cell.angle_gamma   90.00
#
_symmetry.space_group_name_H-M   'P 1'
#
loop_
_entity.id
_entity.type
_entity.pdbx_description
1 polymer ?
#
loop_
_entity_poly.entity_id
_entity_poly.type
_entity_poly.pdbx_seq_one_letter_code
_entity_poly.pdbx_strand_id
1 'polypeptide(L)'
;MSQSEKQTEKDKVNNFIDKFNKYPSYLNLACYAALPLAITPHLLYSLRVQFSLEIPWIAVSDLLLSELCELEDEKIELYRMPLEIKKELLNRLVTNENLGTKQIQELSFFLLKYARQQFSNRNPKLRKLAEFEYWLALAYIRPENASDTIRKSLWNAYPDETKNKQDLDKFKSIIEAIVNSSQEQFELFLKYSRPLYNLVNGNVDEPDILIFQKRIIYENLQNLEKLLSKRKWKEADEETLNILLKTAKREGKGWLNLKAIKEIPNDELQIIDRLWVKYSEDRFGFSKQKLIWKSIKETQETDYITWCCFGNNVGWRVQSNWISWENLDPVNTPKQPLEKFLVGYFPALIWWSLLRWDSWWIWGFWRFWRNEWAEVEAFFSRFN
;
A
#
# COMPACT_ATOMS: atom_id res chain seq x y z
N MET A 1 -4.38 15.06 29.17
CA MET A 1 -5.69 15.71 29.33
C MET A 1 -6.19 15.53 30.74
N SER A 2 -6.67 16.61 31.35
CA SER A 2 -7.20 16.61 32.73
C SER A 2 -8.62 16.03 32.78
N GLN A 3 -9.09 15.62 33.96
CA GLN A 3 -10.49 15.20 34.16
C GLN A 3 -11.50 16.34 33.85
N SER A 4 -11.08 17.60 33.96
CA SER A 4 -11.95 18.76 33.67
C SER A 4 -12.26 18.90 32.19
N GLU A 5 -11.30 18.65 31.29
CA GLU A 5 -11.50 18.73 29.83
C GLU A 5 -12.50 17.68 29.35
N LYS A 6 -12.45 16.47 29.92
CA LYS A 6 -13.40 15.38 29.59
C LYS A 6 -14.84 15.69 30.03
N GLN A 7 -15.01 16.42 31.13
CA GLN A 7 -16.33 16.82 31.61
C GLN A 7 -16.94 17.88 30.67
N THR A 8 -16.15 18.87 30.26
CA THR A 8 -16.60 19.93 29.35
C THR A 8 -17.12 19.40 28.01
N GLU A 9 -16.44 18.41 27.42
CA GLU A 9 -16.86 17.84 26.12
C GLU A 9 -18.16 17.01 26.23
N LYS A 10 -18.39 16.34 27.36
CA LYS A 10 -19.68 15.67 27.62
C LYS A 10 -20.82 16.68 27.77
N ASP A 11 -20.55 17.80 28.44
CA ASP A 11 -21.54 18.85 28.65
C ASP A 11 -21.96 19.48 27.30
N LYS A 12 -21.04 19.66 26.35
CA LYS A 12 -21.36 20.11 24.98
C LYS A 12 -22.33 19.16 24.27
N VAL A 13 -22.08 17.86 24.34
CA VAL A 13 -22.96 16.83 23.73
C VAL A 13 -24.34 16.87 24.38
N ASN A 14 -24.42 16.93 25.71
CA ASN A 14 -25.69 17.02 26.42
C ASN A 14 -26.46 18.30 26.06
N ASN A 15 -25.80 19.45 26.05
CA ASN A 15 -26.41 20.73 25.66
C ASN A 15 -26.98 20.71 24.24
N PHE A 16 -26.26 20.10 23.30
CA PHE A 16 -26.75 19.93 21.93
C PHE A 16 -28.03 19.07 21.90
N ILE A 17 -28.05 17.97 22.64
CA ILE A 17 -29.21 17.06 22.69
C ILE A 17 -30.40 17.75 23.36
N ASP A 18 -30.19 18.42 24.48
CA ASP A 18 -31.24 19.11 25.22
C ASP A 18 -31.90 20.20 24.37
N LYS A 19 -31.11 20.91 23.56
CA LYS A 19 -31.61 21.89 22.59
C LYS A 19 -32.59 21.31 21.57
N PHE A 20 -32.41 20.04 21.19
CA PHE A 20 -33.21 19.35 20.17
C PHE A 20 -33.99 18.15 20.72
N ASN A 21 -34.28 18.13 22.03
CA ASN A 21 -34.95 17.01 22.71
C ASN A 21 -36.31 16.61 22.09
N LYS A 22 -36.97 17.51 21.36
CA LYS A 22 -38.20 17.26 20.59
C LYS A 22 -38.00 16.36 19.36
N TYR A 23 -36.75 16.17 18.93
CA TYR A 23 -36.38 15.40 17.74
C TYR A 23 -35.28 14.37 18.07
N PRO A 24 -35.63 13.18 18.56
CA PRO A 24 -34.66 12.13 18.91
C PRO A 24 -33.70 11.78 17.76
N SER A 25 -34.15 11.97 16.52
CA SER A 25 -33.37 11.73 15.31
C SER A 25 -32.22 12.73 15.10
N TYR A 26 -32.17 13.87 15.81
CA TYR A 26 -30.97 14.75 15.82
C TYR A 26 -29.79 14.06 16.50
N LEU A 27 -30.04 13.35 17.59
CA LEU A 27 -29.02 12.54 18.25
C LEU A 27 -28.51 11.45 17.29
N ASN A 28 -29.41 10.79 16.55
CA ASN A 28 -29.00 9.79 15.56
C ASN A 28 -28.11 10.39 14.46
N LEU A 29 -28.44 11.58 13.94
CA LEU A 29 -27.58 12.26 12.96
C LEU A 29 -26.20 12.56 13.55
N ALA A 30 -26.13 13.09 14.77
CA ALA A 30 -24.87 13.37 15.45
C ALA A 30 -24.05 12.08 15.69
N CYS A 31 -24.70 10.99 16.12
CA CYS A 31 -24.08 9.69 16.28
C CYS A 31 -23.52 9.14 14.96
N TYR A 32 -24.25 9.25 13.85
CA TYR A 32 -23.76 8.81 12.55
C TYR A 32 -22.62 9.68 12.02
N ALA A 33 -22.67 10.97 12.31
CA ALA A 33 -21.63 11.92 11.96
C ALA A 33 -20.32 11.72 12.75
N ALA A 34 -20.38 11.02 13.89
CA ALA A 34 -19.21 10.73 14.70
C ALA A 34 -18.29 9.64 14.12
N LEU A 35 -18.80 8.75 13.26
CA LEU A 35 -18.01 7.66 12.68
C LEU A 35 -17.01 8.15 11.62
N PRO A 36 -17.38 8.95 10.60
CA PRO A 36 -16.45 9.48 9.61
C PRO A 36 -15.27 10.23 10.24
N LEU A 37 -14.10 10.22 9.61
CA LEU A 37 -12.95 11.03 10.02
C LEU A 37 -13.24 12.52 9.90
N ALA A 38 -13.84 12.93 8.78
CA ALA A 38 -14.28 14.30 8.54
C ALA A 38 -15.64 14.34 7.84
N ILE A 39 -16.32 15.47 7.99
CA ILE A 39 -17.72 15.63 7.64
C ILE A 39 -17.87 16.76 6.64
N THR A 40 -18.68 16.55 5.61
CA THR A 40 -19.12 17.59 4.69
C THR A 40 -20.65 17.69 4.71
N PRO A 41 -21.25 18.83 4.31
CA PRO A 41 -22.70 18.94 4.18
C PRO A 41 -23.28 17.82 3.31
N HIS A 42 -22.62 17.50 2.19
CA HIS A 42 -23.04 16.43 1.28
C HIS A 42 -23.08 15.05 1.97
N LEU A 43 -22.07 14.74 2.80
CA LEU A 43 -22.05 13.48 3.55
C LEU A 43 -23.21 13.41 4.55
N LEU A 44 -23.46 14.48 5.32
CA LEU A 44 -24.55 14.51 6.29
C LEU A 44 -25.93 14.41 5.65
N TYR A 45 -26.16 15.11 4.54
CA TYR A 45 -27.40 14.95 3.78
C TYR A 45 -27.57 13.52 3.27
N SER A 46 -26.49 12.90 2.81
CA SER A 46 -26.52 11.51 2.35
C SER A 46 -26.83 10.54 3.50
N LEU A 47 -26.26 10.75 4.69
CA LEU A 47 -26.57 9.98 5.89
C LEU A 47 -28.03 10.14 6.30
N ARG A 48 -28.54 11.37 6.31
CA ARG A 48 -29.95 11.66 6.62
C ARG A 48 -30.90 10.87 5.73
N VAL A 49 -30.64 10.86 4.42
CA VAL A 49 -31.45 10.14 3.43
C VAL A 49 -31.30 8.63 3.57
N GLN A 50 -30.07 8.12 3.69
CA GLN A 50 -29.79 6.69 3.77
C GLN A 50 -30.48 6.02 4.97
N PHE A 51 -30.47 6.69 6.13
CA PHE A 51 -31.01 6.16 7.36
C PHE A 51 -32.44 6.65 7.67
N SER A 52 -33.10 7.30 6.70
CA SER A 52 -34.48 7.78 6.81
C SER A 52 -34.74 8.57 8.09
N LEU A 53 -33.80 9.46 8.45
CA LEU A 53 -33.92 10.25 9.67
C LEU A 53 -35.03 11.28 9.50
N GLU A 54 -36.08 11.17 10.32
CA GLU A 54 -37.19 12.13 10.41
C GLU A 54 -36.74 13.43 11.08
N ILE A 55 -35.85 14.17 10.41
CA ILE A 55 -35.35 15.49 10.84
C ILE A 55 -35.48 16.51 9.71
N PRO A 56 -35.71 17.80 10.05
CA PRO A 56 -35.66 18.90 9.09
C PRO A 56 -34.34 18.93 8.33
N TRP A 57 -34.35 19.45 7.09
CA TRP A 57 -33.14 19.61 6.30
C TRP A 57 -32.12 20.55 6.98
N ILE A 58 -32.59 21.52 7.78
CA ILE A 58 -31.75 22.45 8.54
C ILE A 58 -30.94 21.77 9.66
N ALA A 59 -31.30 20.54 10.06
CA ALA A 59 -30.57 19.77 11.07
C ALA A 59 -29.09 19.55 10.70
N VAL A 60 -28.79 19.50 9.40
CA VAL A 60 -27.40 19.40 8.91
C VAL A 60 -26.62 20.66 9.28
N SER A 61 -27.19 21.84 9.01
CA SER A 61 -26.57 23.12 9.37
C SER A 61 -26.50 23.31 10.88
N ASP A 62 -27.55 22.91 11.61
CA ASP A 62 -27.58 22.96 13.08
C ASP A 62 -26.43 22.14 13.69
N LEU A 63 -26.11 20.97 13.13
CA LEU A 63 -25.01 20.12 13.58
C LEU A 63 -23.64 20.72 13.20
N LEU A 64 -23.45 21.11 11.93
CA LEU A 64 -22.16 21.62 11.44
C LEU A 64 -21.74 22.93 12.11
N LEU A 65 -22.70 23.76 12.48
CA LEU A 65 -22.46 25.05 13.15
C LEU A 65 -22.57 24.96 14.68
N SER A 66 -22.74 23.76 15.23
CA SER A 66 -22.74 23.54 16.68
C SER A 66 -21.31 23.48 17.23
N GLU A 67 -21.20 23.57 18.56
CA GLU A 67 -19.93 23.35 19.28
C GLU A 67 -19.38 21.92 19.15
N LEU A 68 -20.14 21.01 18.50
CA LEU A 68 -19.69 19.64 18.24
C LEU A 68 -18.74 19.56 17.04
N CYS A 69 -18.76 20.55 16.15
CA CYS A 69 -17.98 20.54 14.91
C CYS A 69 -17.03 21.74 14.84
N GLU A 70 -15.84 21.50 14.29
CA GLU A 70 -14.86 22.53 13.98
C GLU A 70 -14.65 22.59 12.46
N LEU A 71 -14.62 23.80 11.90
CA LEU A 71 -14.33 24.00 10.48
C LEU A 71 -12.83 23.82 10.23
N GLU A 72 -12.49 22.88 9.35
CA GLU A 72 -11.11 22.52 9.01
C GLU A 72 -10.65 23.17 7.70
N ASP A 73 -11.53 23.22 6.68
CA ASP A 73 -11.23 23.85 5.40
C ASP A 73 -12.48 24.50 4.80
N GLU A 74 -12.50 25.83 4.79
CA GLU A 74 -13.58 26.65 4.23
C GLU A 74 -13.84 26.39 2.75
N LYS A 75 -12.81 26.08 1.95
CA LYS A 75 -12.95 25.96 0.48
C LYS A 75 -13.72 24.72 0.06
N ILE A 76 -13.73 23.70 0.89
CA ILE A 76 -14.40 22.42 0.63
C ILE A 76 -15.45 22.09 1.68
N GLU A 77 -15.78 23.06 2.55
CA GLU A 77 -16.75 22.92 3.65
C GLU A 77 -16.49 21.65 4.46
N LEU A 78 -15.22 21.46 4.85
CA LEU A 78 -14.79 20.30 5.60
C LEU A 78 -14.79 20.60 7.09
N TYR A 79 -15.50 19.79 7.85
CA TYR A 79 -15.62 19.89 9.29
C TYR A 79 -15.06 18.64 9.96
N ARG A 80 -14.60 18.78 11.20
CA ARG A 80 -14.17 17.68 12.05
C ARG A 80 -14.93 17.70 13.38
N MET A 81 -15.27 16.52 13.90
CA MET A 81 -15.66 16.40 15.30
C MET A 81 -14.43 16.07 16.16
N PRO A 82 -14.20 16.80 17.26
CA PRO A 82 -13.18 16.46 18.25
C PRO A 82 -13.29 15.01 18.74
N LEU A 83 -12.15 14.39 19.04
CA LEU A 83 -12.07 12.96 19.37
C LEU A 83 -12.95 12.57 20.58
N GLU A 84 -13.02 13.39 21.62
CA GLU A 84 -13.82 13.07 22.81
C GLU A 84 -15.33 13.18 22.53
N ILE A 85 -15.76 14.14 21.69
CA ILE A 85 -17.15 14.24 21.23
C ILE A 85 -17.52 13.00 20.42
N LYS A 86 -16.64 12.55 19.51
CA LYS A 86 -16.85 11.32 18.75
C LYS A 86 -17.01 10.11 19.67
N LYS A 87 -16.15 9.94 20.67
CA LYS A 87 -16.23 8.83 21.63
C LYS A 87 -17.55 8.82 22.38
N GLU A 88 -18.01 9.97 22.89
CA GLU A 88 -19.28 10.07 23.61
C GLU A 88 -20.47 9.70 22.71
N LEU A 89 -20.52 10.22 21.48
CA LEU A 89 -21.59 9.93 20.52
C LEU A 89 -21.58 8.47 20.06
N LEU A 90 -20.40 7.90 19.77
CA LEU A 90 -20.28 6.49 19.40
C LEU A 90 -20.64 5.55 20.55
N ASN A 91 -20.29 5.89 21.80
CA ASN A 91 -20.71 5.11 22.96
C ASN A 91 -22.24 5.07 23.09
N ARG A 92 -22.91 6.20 22.87
CA ARG A 92 -24.39 6.27 22.88
C ARG A 92 -25.03 5.46 21.76
N LEU A 93 -24.38 5.38 20.60
CA LEU A 93 -24.82 4.52 19.49
C LEU A 93 -24.74 3.03 19.86
N VAL A 94 -23.75 2.64 20.67
CA VAL A 94 -23.44 1.23 21.00
C VAL A 94 -24.26 0.71 22.20
N THR A 95 -24.64 1.56 23.15
CA THR A 95 -25.34 1.15 24.40
C THR A 95 -26.72 0.49 24.21
N ASN A 96 -27.24 0.41 22.98
CA ASN A 96 -28.39 -0.43 22.63
C ASN A 96 -27.89 -1.82 22.19
N GLU A 97 -27.74 -2.75 23.12
CA GLU A 97 -27.21 -4.10 22.86
C GLU A 97 -27.96 -4.80 21.69
N ASN A 98 -27.19 -5.43 20.80
CA ASN A 98 -27.55 -5.99 19.48
C ASN A 98 -27.91 -4.99 18.37
N LEU A 99 -28.50 -3.83 18.65
CA LEU A 99 -28.81 -2.83 17.62
C LEU A 99 -27.58 -2.01 17.20
N GLY A 100 -26.73 -1.63 18.17
CA GLY A 100 -25.58 -0.76 17.94
C GLY A 100 -24.54 -1.34 16.96
N THR A 101 -24.24 -2.64 17.08
CA THR A 101 -23.27 -3.30 16.19
C THR A 101 -23.77 -3.37 14.74
N LYS A 102 -25.05 -3.70 14.55
CA LYS A 102 -25.67 -3.74 13.21
C LYS A 102 -25.70 -2.35 12.57
N GLN A 103 -26.06 -1.33 13.35
CA GLN A 103 -26.08 0.06 12.88
C GLN A 103 -24.68 0.55 12.47
N ILE A 104 -23.64 0.23 13.24
CA ILE A 104 -22.26 0.59 12.89
C ILE A 104 -21.81 -0.13 11.61
N GLN A 105 -22.17 -1.40 11.42
CA GLN A 105 -21.86 -2.12 10.18
C GLN A 105 -22.59 -1.53 8.96
N GLU A 106 -23.88 -1.19 9.09
CA GLU A 106 -24.65 -0.54 8.03
C GLU A 106 -24.09 0.85 7.67
N LEU A 107 -23.75 1.64 8.70
CA LEU A 107 -23.09 2.94 8.55
C LEU A 107 -21.74 2.80 7.86
N SER A 108 -20.93 1.83 8.31
CA SER A 108 -19.63 1.55 7.70
C SER A 108 -19.80 1.12 6.25
N PHE A 109 -20.78 0.28 5.91
CA PHE A 109 -21.02 -0.14 4.54
C PHE A 109 -21.40 1.03 3.64
N PHE A 110 -22.25 1.92 4.15
CA PHE A 110 -22.58 3.17 3.48
C PHE A 110 -21.33 4.04 3.25
N LEU A 111 -20.52 4.29 4.28
CA LEU A 111 -19.30 5.09 4.18
C LEU A 111 -18.29 4.49 3.20
N LEU A 112 -18.15 3.17 3.19
CA LEU A 112 -17.30 2.45 2.25
C LEU A 112 -17.73 2.72 0.80
N LYS A 113 -19.03 2.68 0.51
CA LYS A 113 -19.58 2.99 -0.83
C LYS A 113 -19.41 4.47 -1.17
N TYR A 114 -19.70 5.35 -0.22
CA TYR A 114 -19.56 6.80 -0.38
C TYR A 114 -18.12 7.19 -0.69
N ALA A 115 -17.16 6.70 0.09
CA ALA A 115 -15.73 6.98 -0.08
C ALA A 115 -15.22 6.52 -1.45
N ARG A 116 -15.61 5.33 -1.91
CA ARG A 116 -15.21 4.83 -3.25
C ARG A 116 -15.64 5.76 -4.39
N GLN A 117 -16.81 6.38 -4.29
CA GLN A 117 -17.27 7.34 -5.31
C GLN A 117 -16.38 8.59 -5.36
N GLN A 118 -15.71 8.93 -4.27
CA GLN A 118 -14.85 10.10 -4.17
C GLN A 118 -13.40 9.85 -4.61
N PHE A 119 -13.01 8.61 -4.94
CA PHE A 119 -11.65 8.31 -5.41
C PHE A 119 -11.31 9.01 -6.74
N SER A 120 -12.32 9.30 -7.56
CA SER A 120 -12.16 10.04 -8.82
C SER A 120 -12.38 11.55 -8.68
N ASN A 121 -12.48 12.07 -7.45
CA ASN A 121 -12.74 13.50 -7.22
C ASN A 121 -11.58 14.35 -7.78
N ARG A 122 -11.90 15.49 -8.40
CA ARG A 122 -10.87 16.40 -8.95
C ARG A 122 -10.03 17.04 -7.86
N ASN A 123 -10.56 17.19 -6.66
CA ASN A 123 -9.84 17.75 -5.53
C ASN A 123 -8.95 16.69 -4.86
N PRO A 124 -7.62 16.85 -4.85
CA PRO A 124 -6.71 15.87 -4.28
C PRO A 124 -6.89 15.68 -2.76
N LYS A 125 -7.29 16.73 -2.01
CA LYS A 125 -7.55 16.62 -0.57
C LYS A 125 -8.75 15.69 -0.29
N LEU A 126 -9.82 15.83 -1.07
CA LEU A 126 -11.03 15.00 -0.94
C LEU A 126 -10.79 13.55 -1.37
N ARG A 127 -10.00 13.31 -2.44
CA ARG A 127 -9.58 11.95 -2.80
C ARG A 127 -8.84 11.27 -1.67
N LYS A 128 -7.87 11.98 -1.08
CA LYS A 128 -7.05 11.44 0.00
C LYS A 128 -7.88 11.20 1.26
N LEU A 129 -8.76 12.13 1.63
CA LEU A 129 -9.71 11.93 2.72
C LEU A 129 -10.57 10.69 2.48
N ALA A 130 -11.08 10.51 1.27
CA ALA A 130 -11.89 9.35 0.92
C ALA A 130 -11.12 8.03 1.07
N GLU A 131 -9.81 7.98 0.78
CA GLU A 131 -8.99 6.79 1.05
C GLU A 131 -8.96 6.45 2.54
N PHE A 132 -8.78 7.45 3.40
CA PHE A 132 -8.79 7.27 4.85
C PHE A 132 -10.16 6.84 5.38
N GLU A 133 -11.24 7.46 4.89
CA GLU A 133 -12.63 7.07 5.22
C GLU A 133 -12.93 5.64 4.77
N TYR A 134 -12.44 5.26 3.60
CA TYR A 134 -12.58 3.91 3.07
C TYR A 134 -11.90 2.88 3.98
N TRP A 135 -10.69 3.16 4.46
CA TRP A 135 -9.98 2.26 5.36
C TRP A 135 -10.65 2.16 6.73
N LEU A 136 -11.11 3.28 7.28
CA LEU A 136 -11.87 3.28 8.54
C LEU A 136 -13.11 2.40 8.39
N ALA A 137 -13.95 2.67 7.39
CA ALA A 137 -15.15 1.87 7.14
C ALA A 137 -14.84 0.39 6.89
N LEU A 138 -13.75 0.09 6.18
CA LEU A 138 -13.31 -1.29 5.95
C LEU A 138 -12.88 -1.96 7.26
N ALA A 139 -12.29 -1.24 8.22
CA ALA A 139 -11.89 -1.81 9.51
C ALA A 139 -13.08 -2.34 10.31
N TYR A 140 -14.23 -1.67 10.22
CA TYR A 140 -15.49 -2.08 10.86
C TYR A 140 -16.20 -3.25 10.14
N ILE A 141 -15.93 -3.49 8.85
CA ILE A 141 -16.62 -4.53 8.05
C ILE A 141 -15.72 -5.75 7.83
N ARG A 142 -14.44 -5.53 7.54
CA ARG A 142 -13.40 -6.52 7.17
C ARG A 142 -12.04 -6.09 7.71
N PRO A 143 -11.78 -6.30 9.02
CA PRO A 143 -10.58 -5.79 9.68
C PRO A 143 -9.29 -6.27 9.02
N GLU A 144 -9.22 -7.52 8.54
CA GLU A 144 -8.03 -8.05 7.85
C GLU A 144 -7.66 -7.24 6.60
N ASN A 145 -8.64 -6.97 5.72
CA ASN A 145 -8.42 -6.18 4.51
C ASN A 145 -8.03 -4.73 4.84
N ALA A 146 -8.62 -4.14 5.88
CA ALA A 146 -8.29 -2.80 6.32
C ALA A 146 -6.86 -2.72 6.84
N SER A 147 -6.47 -3.65 7.71
CA SER A 147 -5.11 -3.77 8.21
C SER A 147 -4.11 -3.88 7.06
N ASP A 148 -4.35 -4.75 6.07
CA ASP A 148 -3.44 -4.89 4.93
C ASP A 148 -3.34 -3.65 4.04
N THR A 149 -4.45 -2.95 3.83
CA THR A 149 -4.45 -1.75 2.99
C THR A 149 -3.73 -0.60 3.69
N ILE A 150 -4.06 -0.36 4.97
CA ILE A 150 -3.39 0.64 5.82
C ILE A 150 -1.89 0.34 5.88
N ARG A 151 -1.54 -0.93 6.08
CA ARG A 151 -0.17 -1.42 6.15
C ARG A 151 0.65 -1.04 4.91
N LYS A 152 0.13 -1.35 3.71
CA LYS A 152 0.80 -1.07 2.43
C LYS A 152 0.97 0.43 2.20
N SER A 153 -0.09 1.20 2.44
CA SER A 153 -0.05 2.65 2.24
C SER A 153 0.94 3.33 3.20
N LEU A 154 1.00 2.88 4.46
CA LEU A 154 1.93 3.39 5.45
C LEU A 154 3.38 3.03 5.12
N TRP A 155 3.65 1.79 4.68
CA TRP A 155 4.99 1.42 4.19
C TRP A 155 5.49 2.34 3.10
N ASN A 156 4.62 2.69 2.14
CA ASN A 156 5.00 3.53 1.02
C ASN A 156 5.21 4.99 1.46
N ALA A 157 4.55 5.42 2.53
CA ALA A 157 4.72 6.75 3.12
C ALA A 157 5.97 6.87 4.01
N TYR A 158 6.42 5.78 4.62
CA TYR A 158 7.46 5.76 5.64
C TYR A 158 8.87 6.23 5.17
N PRO A 159 9.39 5.85 3.99
CA PRO A 159 10.75 6.23 3.57
C PRO A 159 11.01 7.74 3.43
N ASP A 160 9.96 8.56 3.38
CA ASP A 160 10.04 10.01 3.25
C ASP A 160 9.08 10.69 4.25
N GLU A 161 9.31 10.42 5.54
CA GLU A 161 8.47 10.90 6.66
C GLU A 161 8.23 12.42 6.59
N THR A 162 9.25 13.19 6.20
CA THR A 162 9.14 14.65 6.10
C THR A 162 8.13 15.09 5.05
N LYS A 163 8.04 14.37 3.93
CA LYS A 163 7.12 14.67 2.83
C LYS A 163 5.72 14.12 3.09
N ASN A 164 5.62 13.02 3.85
CA ASN A 164 4.38 12.29 4.09
C ASN A 164 3.82 12.48 5.51
N LYS A 165 4.30 13.47 6.27
CA LYS A 165 3.89 13.73 7.65
C LYS A 165 2.37 13.80 7.86
N GLN A 166 1.65 14.50 6.97
CA GLN A 166 0.18 14.58 7.03
C GLN A 166 -0.51 13.21 6.87
N ASP A 167 0.11 12.29 6.15
CA ASP A 167 -0.44 10.94 5.97
C ASP A 167 -0.21 10.12 7.21
N LEU A 168 0.99 10.21 7.78
CA LEU A 168 1.32 9.59 9.06
C LEU A 168 0.42 10.09 10.19
N ASP A 169 0.13 11.40 10.27
CA ASP A 169 -0.81 11.98 11.25
C ASP A 169 -2.24 11.45 11.07
N LYS A 170 -2.68 11.25 9.82
CA LYS A 170 -4.00 10.66 9.53
C LYS A 170 -4.04 9.16 9.82
N PHE A 171 -2.98 8.42 9.52
CA PHE A 171 -2.85 7.02 9.95
C PHE A 171 -2.91 6.91 11.47
N LYS A 172 -2.21 7.78 12.19
CA LYS A 172 -2.28 7.87 13.65
C LYS A 172 -3.72 8.10 14.11
N SER A 173 -4.42 9.06 13.51
CA SER A 173 -5.81 9.38 13.84
C SER A 173 -6.75 8.18 13.65
N ILE A 174 -6.60 7.42 12.55
CA ILE A 174 -7.37 6.20 12.31
C ILE A 174 -7.07 5.15 13.37
N ILE A 175 -5.79 4.89 13.62
CA ILE A 175 -5.38 3.86 14.56
C ILE A 175 -5.84 4.24 15.97
N GLU A 176 -5.71 5.50 16.38
CA GLU A 176 -6.23 5.99 17.67
C GLU A 176 -7.75 5.88 17.77
N ALA A 177 -8.49 6.19 16.71
CA ALA A 177 -9.94 6.04 16.69
C ALA A 177 -10.37 4.58 16.90
N ILE A 178 -9.61 3.62 16.35
CA ILE A 178 -9.91 2.19 16.45
C ILE A 178 -9.36 1.57 17.76
N VAL A 179 -8.19 2.00 18.24
CA VAL A 179 -7.59 1.56 19.52
C VAL A 179 -8.47 1.98 20.70
N ASN A 180 -9.05 3.17 20.65
CA ASN A 180 -9.85 3.70 21.74
C ASN A 180 -11.32 3.25 21.73
N SER A 181 -11.78 2.48 20.72
CA SER A 181 -13.18 2.03 20.67
C SER A 181 -13.44 0.78 21.52
N SER A 182 -12.41 0.13 22.08
CA SER A 182 -12.48 -0.95 23.09
C SER A 182 -13.55 -2.04 22.84
N GLN A 183 -13.83 -2.37 21.58
CA GLN A 183 -14.75 -3.45 21.22
C GLN A 183 -13.95 -4.69 20.79
N GLU A 184 -14.39 -5.86 21.25
CA GLU A 184 -13.79 -7.18 20.97
C GLU A 184 -13.67 -7.47 19.46
N GLN A 185 -14.57 -6.88 18.65
CA GLN A 185 -14.54 -6.98 17.19
C GLN A 185 -13.31 -6.34 16.52
N PHE A 186 -12.57 -5.47 17.22
CA PHE A 186 -11.34 -4.86 16.70
C PHE A 186 -10.07 -5.58 17.13
N GLU A 187 -10.13 -6.64 17.94
CA GLU A 187 -8.93 -7.35 18.42
C GLU A 187 -8.02 -7.80 17.28
N LEU A 188 -8.58 -8.27 16.18
CA LEU A 188 -7.80 -8.63 14.99
C LEU A 188 -7.14 -7.40 14.35
N PHE A 189 -7.88 -6.29 14.23
CA PHE A 189 -7.30 -5.03 13.72
C PHE A 189 -6.17 -4.55 14.63
N LEU A 190 -6.40 -4.53 15.95
CA LEU A 190 -5.44 -4.09 16.96
C LEU A 190 -4.19 -4.97 17.00
N LYS A 191 -4.35 -6.29 16.87
CA LYS A 191 -3.23 -7.24 16.75
C LYS A 191 -2.30 -6.89 15.58
N TYR A 192 -2.85 -6.46 14.45
CA TYR A 192 -2.06 -6.11 13.26
C TYR A 192 -1.69 -4.62 13.19
N SER A 193 -2.44 -3.74 13.88
CA SER A 193 -2.24 -2.30 13.88
C SER A 193 -1.37 -1.81 15.02
N ARG A 194 -1.09 -2.62 16.05
CA ARG A 194 -0.22 -2.20 17.18
C ARG A 194 1.25 -1.99 16.75
N PRO A 195 1.88 -2.87 15.95
CA PRO A 195 3.20 -2.56 15.39
C PRO A 195 3.18 -1.31 14.50
N LEU A 196 2.10 -1.12 13.73
CA LEU A 196 1.86 0.09 12.94
C LEU A 196 1.74 1.36 13.82
N TYR A 197 1.03 1.26 14.94
CA TYR A 197 0.85 2.35 15.89
C TYR A 197 2.18 2.77 16.52
N ASN A 198 3.00 1.80 16.91
CA ASN A 198 4.33 2.03 17.44
C ASN A 198 5.22 2.73 16.40
N LEU A 199 5.20 2.22 15.16
CA LEU A 199 5.93 2.78 14.03
C LEU A 199 5.58 4.26 13.78
N VAL A 200 4.30 4.58 13.73
CA VAL A 200 3.81 5.96 13.46
C VAL A 200 4.08 6.92 14.62
N ASN A 201 4.15 6.42 15.85
CA ASN A 201 4.45 7.24 17.02
C ASN A 201 5.94 7.46 17.27
N GLY A 202 6.82 6.94 16.41
CA GLY A 202 8.27 7.03 16.62
C GLY A 202 8.77 6.11 17.75
N ASN A 203 7.91 5.26 18.30
CA ASN A 203 8.27 4.24 19.29
C ASN A 203 8.71 2.97 18.55
N VAL A 204 9.74 3.11 17.73
CA VAL A 204 10.14 2.10 16.76
C VAL A 204 11.11 1.11 17.39
N ASP A 205 10.64 -0.12 17.60
CA ASP A 205 11.53 -1.26 17.80
C ASP A 205 11.92 -1.83 16.41
N GLU A 206 13.22 -1.99 16.15
CA GLU A 206 13.75 -2.57 14.91
C GLU A 206 13.12 -3.94 14.53
N PRO A 207 12.77 -4.82 15.49
CA PRO A 207 11.96 -6.01 15.24
C PRO A 207 10.61 -5.77 14.58
N ASP A 208 9.89 -4.70 14.93
CA ASP A 208 8.55 -4.41 14.39
C ASP A 208 8.63 -4.02 12.92
N ILE A 209 9.63 -3.20 12.54
CA ILE A 209 9.92 -2.87 11.13
C ILE A 209 10.29 -4.13 10.34
N LEU A 210 11.11 -5.01 10.92
CA LEU A 210 11.56 -6.21 10.23
C LEU A 210 10.39 -7.19 9.99
N ILE A 211 9.52 -7.39 10.99
CA ILE A 211 8.30 -8.20 10.86
C ILE A 211 7.42 -7.65 9.73
N PHE A 212 7.30 -6.34 9.69
CA PHE A 212 6.50 -5.63 8.71
C PHE A 212 7.02 -5.80 7.28
N GLN A 213 8.33 -5.57 7.10
CA GLN A 213 9.01 -5.71 5.82
C GLN A 213 8.93 -7.16 5.32
N LYS A 214 9.21 -8.13 6.18
CA LYS A 214 9.12 -9.56 5.84
C LYS A 214 7.72 -9.96 5.36
N ARG A 215 6.67 -9.45 6.00
CA ARG A 215 5.29 -9.74 5.59
C ARG A 215 4.94 -9.16 4.22
N ILE A 216 5.37 -7.92 3.93
CA ILE A 216 5.21 -7.32 2.60
C ILE A 216 5.90 -8.19 1.55
N ILE A 217 7.15 -8.58 1.80
CA ILE A 217 7.92 -9.41 0.87
C ILE A 217 7.22 -10.75 0.64
N TYR A 218 6.72 -11.40 1.70
CA TYR A 218 5.98 -12.65 1.60
C TYR A 218 4.72 -12.54 0.73
N GLU A 219 3.94 -11.46 0.86
CA GLU A 219 2.78 -11.22 0.01
C GLU A 219 3.15 -10.95 -1.44
N ASN A 220 4.23 -10.22 -1.68
CA ASN A 220 4.73 -10.01 -3.03
C ASN A 220 5.19 -11.33 -3.67
N LEU A 221 5.81 -12.24 -2.90
CA LEU A 221 6.17 -13.58 -3.36
C LEU A 221 4.93 -14.42 -3.73
N GLN A 222 3.85 -14.32 -2.95
CA GLN A 222 2.57 -14.96 -3.30
C GLN A 222 1.95 -14.36 -4.58
N ASN A 223 2.06 -13.04 -4.77
CA ASN A 223 1.62 -12.39 -6.01
C ASN A 223 2.44 -12.88 -7.21
N LEU A 224 3.77 -12.98 -7.05
CA LEU A 224 4.67 -13.52 -8.06
C LEU A 224 4.27 -14.96 -8.44
N GLU A 225 4.03 -15.84 -7.47
CA GLU A 225 3.55 -17.22 -7.72
C GLU A 225 2.23 -17.24 -8.51
N LYS A 226 1.29 -16.36 -8.18
CA LYS A 226 0.01 -16.22 -8.88
C LYS A 226 0.17 -15.72 -10.32
N LEU A 227 1.11 -14.80 -10.58
CA LEU A 227 1.41 -14.31 -11.92
C LEU A 227 2.08 -15.40 -12.77
N LEU A 228 3.07 -16.09 -12.20
CA LEU A 228 3.79 -17.19 -12.84
C LEU A 228 2.87 -18.38 -13.17
N SER A 229 2.00 -18.78 -12.25
CA SER A 229 1.01 -19.85 -12.50
C SER A 229 0.02 -19.52 -13.63
N LYS A 230 -0.21 -18.23 -13.89
CA LYS A 230 -1.03 -17.74 -15.00
C LYS A 230 -0.22 -17.43 -16.26
N ARG A 231 1.09 -17.71 -16.27
CA ARG A 231 2.03 -17.42 -17.37
C ARG A 231 2.03 -15.93 -17.77
N LYS A 232 1.78 -15.04 -16.81
CA LYS A 232 1.87 -13.57 -16.96
C LYS A 232 3.31 -13.13 -16.75
N TRP A 233 4.18 -13.47 -17.71
CA TRP A 233 5.63 -13.38 -17.54
C TRP A 233 6.14 -11.95 -17.34
N LYS A 234 5.59 -10.98 -18.10
CA LYS A 234 6.02 -9.58 -18.03
C LYS A 234 5.65 -8.98 -16.67
N GLU A 235 4.42 -9.20 -16.22
CA GLU A 235 3.98 -8.74 -14.89
C GLU A 235 4.74 -9.45 -13.75
N ALA A 236 5.09 -10.73 -13.93
CA ALA A 236 5.92 -11.47 -12.98
C ALA A 236 7.36 -10.92 -12.92
N ASP A 237 7.91 -10.46 -14.04
CA ASP A 237 9.23 -9.85 -14.13
C ASP A 237 9.28 -8.48 -13.42
N GLU A 238 8.25 -7.65 -13.60
CA GLU A 238 8.06 -6.41 -12.85
C GLU A 238 7.96 -6.67 -11.34
N GLU A 239 7.13 -7.64 -10.92
CA GLU A 239 6.98 -8.00 -9.51
C GLU A 239 8.30 -8.54 -8.94
N THR A 240 9.07 -9.28 -9.73
CA THR A 240 10.41 -9.77 -9.32
C THR A 240 11.35 -8.61 -9.03
N LEU A 241 11.44 -7.61 -9.91
CA LEU A 241 12.25 -6.41 -9.64
C LEU A 241 11.75 -5.66 -8.39
N ASN A 242 10.43 -5.51 -8.25
CA ASN A 242 9.81 -4.85 -7.10
C ASN A 242 10.20 -5.51 -5.77
N ILE A 243 10.15 -6.85 -5.70
CA ILE A 243 10.59 -7.61 -4.52
C ILE A 243 12.06 -7.31 -4.21
N LEU A 244 12.94 -7.42 -5.20
CA LEU A 244 14.38 -7.23 -4.98
C LEU A 244 14.71 -5.80 -4.52
N LEU A 245 14.05 -4.79 -5.10
CA LEU A 245 14.20 -3.39 -4.67
C LEU A 245 13.69 -3.16 -3.24
N LYS A 246 12.55 -3.76 -2.87
CA LYS A 246 11.97 -3.68 -1.51
C LYS A 246 12.86 -4.34 -0.47
N THR A 247 13.36 -5.52 -0.78
CA THR A 247 14.30 -6.24 0.09
C THR A 247 15.58 -5.42 0.31
N ALA A 248 16.08 -4.77 -0.74
CA ALA A 248 17.24 -3.90 -0.68
C ALA A 248 16.98 -2.49 -0.13
N LYS A 249 15.73 -2.13 0.20
CA LYS A 249 15.31 -0.76 0.61
C LYS A 249 15.69 0.32 -0.42
N ARG A 250 15.46 0.04 -1.71
CA ARG A 250 15.87 0.88 -2.85
C ARG A 250 14.74 1.16 -3.83
N GLU A 251 13.49 1.00 -3.42
CA GLU A 251 12.31 1.28 -4.24
C GLU A 251 12.37 2.67 -4.88
N GLY A 252 12.74 3.69 -4.09
CA GLY A 252 12.86 5.08 -4.57
C GLY A 252 14.03 5.33 -5.53
N LYS A 253 14.95 4.38 -5.70
CA LYS A 253 16.05 4.47 -6.68
C LYS A 253 15.70 3.75 -7.98
N GLY A 254 14.93 2.66 -7.91
CA GLY A 254 14.57 1.86 -9.09
C GLY A 254 15.68 0.96 -9.61
N TRP A 255 16.85 0.92 -8.94
CA TRP A 255 18.00 0.10 -9.33
C TRP A 255 18.79 -0.39 -8.11
N LEU A 256 19.44 -1.54 -8.27
CA LEU A 256 20.32 -2.14 -7.25
C LEU A 256 21.79 -1.78 -7.51
N ASN A 257 22.56 -1.57 -6.45
CA ASN A 257 24.00 -1.41 -6.53
C ASN A 257 24.73 -2.59 -5.88
N LEU A 258 26.04 -2.68 -6.03
CA LEU A 258 26.87 -3.73 -5.40
C LEU A 258 26.58 -3.98 -3.92
N LYS A 259 26.38 -2.91 -3.15
CA LYS A 259 26.10 -3.02 -1.71
C LYS A 259 24.73 -3.67 -1.47
N ALA A 260 23.70 -3.20 -2.17
CA ALA A 260 22.35 -3.72 -2.09
C ALA A 260 22.27 -5.19 -2.48
N ILE A 261 22.94 -5.61 -3.56
CA ILE A 261 22.97 -7.01 -4.01
C ILE A 261 23.49 -7.93 -2.90
N LYS A 262 24.48 -7.48 -2.12
CA LYS A 262 25.05 -8.25 -1.02
C LYS A 262 24.13 -8.32 0.20
N GLU A 263 23.25 -7.35 0.38
CA GLU A 263 22.35 -7.24 1.54
C GLU A 263 21.01 -7.99 1.35
N ILE A 264 20.63 -8.34 0.12
CA ILE A 264 19.43 -9.15 -0.14
C ILE A 264 19.57 -10.52 0.57
N PRO A 265 18.59 -11.03 1.34
CA PRO A 265 18.65 -12.35 1.95
C PRO A 265 18.69 -13.49 0.93
N ASN A 266 19.51 -14.52 1.20
CA ASN A 266 19.63 -15.70 0.32
C ASN A 266 18.31 -16.46 0.18
N ASP A 267 17.55 -16.59 1.26
CA ASP A 267 16.30 -17.35 1.26
C ASP A 267 15.28 -16.74 0.28
N GLU A 268 15.19 -15.42 0.22
CA GLU A 268 14.28 -14.71 -0.68
C GLU A 268 14.69 -14.89 -2.15
N LEU A 269 15.99 -14.75 -2.46
CA LEU A 269 16.53 -15.01 -3.81
C LEU A 269 16.26 -16.45 -4.27
N GLN A 270 16.45 -17.42 -3.39
CA GLN A 270 16.20 -18.83 -3.69
C GLN A 270 14.70 -19.13 -3.85
N ILE A 271 13.81 -18.45 -3.13
CA ILE A 271 12.36 -18.60 -3.33
C ILE A 271 11.97 -18.04 -4.70
N ILE A 272 12.43 -16.83 -5.05
CA ILE A 272 12.17 -16.22 -6.37
C ILE A 272 12.62 -17.16 -7.49
N ASP A 273 13.86 -17.65 -7.42
CA ASP A 273 14.39 -18.55 -8.44
C ASP A 273 13.60 -19.85 -8.56
N ARG A 274 13.28 -20.50 -7.43
CA ARG A 274 12.47 -21.73 -7.42
C ARG A 274 11.09 -21.52 -8.01
N LEU A 275 10.45 -20.38 -7.77
CA LEU A 275 9.15 -20.05 -8.37
C LEU A 275 9.28 -19.93 -9.89
N TRP A 276 10.27 -19.19 -10.38
CA TRP A 276 10.52 -19.06 -11.82
C TRP A 276 10.78 -20.42 -12.46
N VAL A 277 11.68 -21.23 -11.90
CA VAL A 277 12.01 -22.58 -12.39
C VAL A 277 10.79 -23.49 -12.42
N LYS A 278 10.02 -23.55 -11.33
CA LYS A 278 8.83 -24.41 -11.19
C LYS A 278 7.77 -24.12 -12.25
N TYR A 279 7.41 -22.84 -12.43
CA TYR A 279 6.29 -22.47 -13.31
C TYR A 279 6.68 -22.33 -14.78
N SER A 280 7.98 -22.26 -15.07
CA SER A 280 8.54 -22.22 -16.42
C SER A 280 9.05 -23.58 -16.90
N GLU A 281 8.68 -24.69 -16.25
CA GLU A 281 9.10 -26.04 -16.64
C GLU A 281 10.64 -26.10 -16.80
N ASP A 282 11.35 -25.56 -15.81
CA ASP A 282 12.81 -25.53 -15.74
C ASP A 282 13.53 -24.62 -16.76
N ARG A 283 12.81 -23.71 -17.44
CA ARG A 283 13.38 -22.85 -18.49
C ARG A 283 13.86 -21.49 -18.00
N PHE A 284 13.18 -20.88 -17.03
CA PHE A 284 13.43 -19.52 -16.55
C PHE A 284 13.91 -19.54 -15.11
N GLY A 285 14.64 -18.49 -14.72
CA GLY A 285 15.25 -18.36 -13.41
C GLY A 285 16.67 -17.80 -13.49
N PHE A 286 17.11 -17.20 -12.38
CA PHE A 286 18.46 -16.69 -12.22
C PHE A 286 19.49 -17.82 -12.17
N SER A 287 19.13 -19.00 -11.66
CA SER A 287 19.98 -20.20 -11.72
C SER A 287 20.23 -20.63 -13.17
N LYS A 288 19.21 -20.58 -14.03
CA LYS A 288 19.34 -20.86 -15.47
C LYS A 288 20.22 -19.85 -16.18
N GLN A 289 20.03 -18.56 -15.87
CA GLN A 289 20.88 -17.49 -16.36
C GLN A 289 22.34 -17.65 -15.89
N LYS A 290 22.57 -17.99 -14.62
CA LYS A 290 23.92 -18.24 -14.08
C LYS A 290 24.64 -19.36 -14.83
N LEU A 291 23.96 -20.47 -15.14
CA LEU A 291 24.55 -21.59 -15.88
C LEU A 291 25.01 -21.15 -17.28
N ILE A 292 24.17 -20.38 -17.98
CA ILE A 292 24.50 -19.82 -19.28
C ILE A 292 25.67 -18.84 -19.16
N TRP A 293 25.63 -17.92 -18.18
CA TRP A 293 26.70 -16.95 -17.91
C TRP A 293 28.06 -17.65 -17.71
N LYS A 294 28.09 -18.67 -16.86
CA LYS A 294 29.30 -19.45 -16.58
C LYS A 294 29.86 -20.12 -17.84
N SER A 295 29.00 -20.74 -18.64
CA SER A 295 29.42 -21.43 -19.87
C SER A 295 30.07 -20.47 -20.88
N ILE A 296 29.61 -19.22 -20.95
CA ILE A 296 30.15 -18.22 -21.88
C ILE A 296 31.44 -17.64 -21.33
N LYS A 297 31.51 -17.34 -20.03
CA LYS A 297 32.69 -16.76 -19.39
C LYS A 297 33.92 -17.68 -19.46
N GLU A 298 33.72 -19.00 -19.44
CA GLU A 298 34.81 -19.97 -19.66
C GLU A 298 35.42 -19.90 -21.07
N THR A 299 34.73 -19.27 -22.03
CA THR A 299 35.13 -19.22 -23.45
C THR A 299 35.52 -17.83 -23.96
N GLN A 300 35.30 -16.76 -23.19
CA GLN A 300 35.46 -15.37 -23.63
C GLN A 300 36.35 -14.57 -22.67
N GLU A 301 37.25 -13.74 -23.21
CA GLU A 301 38.25 -13.00 -22.42
C GLU A 301 37.80 -11.59 -21.99
N THR A 302 36.75 -11.03 -22.59
CA THR A 302 36.30 -9.65 -22.28
C THR A 302 34.84 -9.57 -21.85
N ASP A 303 34.56 -8.69 -20.88
CA ASP A 303 33.26 -8.62 -20.22
C ASP A 303 32.11 -8.21 -21.17
N TYR A 304 32.35 -7.26 -22.08
CA TYR A 304 31.31 -6.80 -23.03
C TYR A 304 30.92 -7.86 -24.08
N ILE A 305 31.91 -8.56 -24.64
CA ILE A 305 31.65 -9.65 -25.59
C ILE A 305 30.91 -10.78 -24.88
N THR A 306 31.32 -11.13 -23.67
CA THR A 306 30.65 -12.11 -22.80
C THR A 306 29.18 -11.76 -22.61
N TRP A 307 28.85 -10.49 -22.34
CA TRP A 307 27.46 -10.04 -22.19
C TRP A 307 26.66 -10.04 -23.49
N CYS A 308 27.25 -9.65 -24.60
CA CYS A 308 26.61 -9.77 -25.91
C CYS A 308 26.30 -11.22 -26.28
N CYS A 309 27.23 -12.14 -26.01
CA CYS A 309 27.01 -13.58 -26.15
C CYS A 309 25.92 -14.07 -25.20
N PHE A 310 25.91 -13.61 -23.95
CA PHE A 310 24.88 -13.93 -22.98
C PHE A 310 23.49 -13.49 -23.47
N GLY A 311 23.34 -12.22 -23.86
CA GLY A 311 22.12 -11.66 -24.43
C GLY A 311 21.62 -12.42 -25.65
N ASN A 312 22.50 -12.91 -26.52
CA ASN A 312 22.13 -13.76 -27.64
C ASN A 312 21.58 -15.13 -27.18
N ASN A 313 22.19 -15.74 -26.15
CA ASN A 313 21.81 -17.06 -25.64
C ASN A 313 20.48 -17.04 -24.86
N VAL A 314 20.22 -15.96 -24.12
CA VAL A 314 18.95 -15.80 -23.37
C VAL A 314 17.85 -15.13 -24.18
N GLY A 315 18.15 -14.61 -25.38
CA GLY A 315 17.16 -14.04 -26.30
C GLY A 315 16.86 -12.55 -26.12
N TRP A 316 17.73 -11.80 -25.46
CA TRP A 316 17.59 -10.35 -25.28
C TRP A 316 18.23 -9.52 -26.40
N ARG A 317 18.94 -10.20 -27.32
CA ARG A 317 19.64 -9.57 -28.42
C ARG A 317 19.38 -10.33 -29.72
N VAL A 318 18.96 -9.60 -30.75
CA VAL A 318 18.63 -10.14 -32.09
C VAL A 318 19.34 -9.30 -33.13
N GLN A 319 20.04 -9.95 -34.06
CA GLN A 319 20.82 -9.28 -35.12
C GLN A 319 21.74 -8.18 -34.58
N SER A 320 22.43 -8.46 -33.48
CA SER A 320 23.31 -7.52 -32.78
C SER A 320 22.65 -6.32 -32.08
N ASN A 321 21.31 -6.23 -32.09
CA ASN A 321 20.56 -5.17 -31.43
C ASN A 321 19.89 -5.66 -30.15
N TRP A 322 20.00 -4.87 -29.08
CA TRP A 322 19.35 -5.14 -27.81
C TRP A 322 17.87 -4.78 -27.89
N ILE A 323 17.03 -5.70 -27.41
CA ILE A 323 15.58 -5.48 -27.36
C ILE A 323 15.27 -4.69 -26.09
N SER A 324 14.47 -3.63 -26.17
CA SER A 324 14.02 -2.95 -24.96
C SER A 324 13.10 -3.85 -24.16
N TRP A 325 13.11 -3.74 -22.83
CA TRP A 325 12.27 -4.58 -21.98
C TRP A 325 10.77 -4.49 -22.33
N GLU A 326 10.31 -3.30 -22.71
CA GLU A 326 8.94 -3.07 -23.18
C GLU A 326 8.57 -3.95 -24.38
N ASN A 327 9.56 -4.24 -25.24
CA ASN A 327 9.46 -5.07 -26.43
C ASN A 327 9.85 -6.54 -26.19
N LEU A 328 10.30 -6.91 -24.99
CA LEU A 328 10.42 -8.31 -24.55
C LEU A 328 9.03 -8.90 -24.22
N ASP A 329 8.06 -8.67 -25.10
CA ASP A 329 6.68 -9.01 -24.86
C ASP A 329 6.34 -10.40 -25.40
N PRO A 330 5.90 -11.36 -24.56
CA PRO A 330 5.31 -12.60 -25.04
C PRO A 330 3.98 -12.37 -25.80
N VAL A 331 3.33 -11.22 -25.59
CA VAL A 331 1.92 -10.97 -25.92
C VAL A 331 1.65 -10.77 -27.41
N ASN A 332 2.65 -10.47 -28.24
CA ASN A 332 2.44 -10.44 -29.69
C ASN A 332 2.38 -11.82 -30.33
N THR A 333 2.37 -12.88 -29.53
CA THR A 333 2.19 -14.22 -30.04
C THR A 333 1.19 -15.01 -29.19
N PRO A 334 -0.01 -15.31 -29.72
CA PRO A 334 -1.05 -16.00 -28.97
C PRO A 334 -0.56 -17.40 -28.61
N LYS A 335 -0.57 -17.74 -27.31
CA LYS A 335 -0.32 -19.09 -26.78
C LYS A 335 0.85 -19.81 -27.45
N GLN A 336 2.01 -19.15 -27.54
CA GLN A 336 3.20 -19.88 -28.00
C GLN A 336 3.61 -20.94 -26.99
N PRO A 337 3.98 -22.15 -27.45
CA PRO A 337 4.58 -23.16 -26.59
C PRO A 337 5.77 -22.55 -25.86
N LEU A 338 5.93 -22.93 -24.58
CA LEU A 338 7.04 -22.51 -23.72
C LEU A 338 8.41 -22.72 -24.40
N GLU A 339 8.46 -23.72 -25.30
CA GLU A 339 9.57 -24.12 -26.15
C GLU A 339 10.15 -23.02 -27.04
N LYS A 340 9.38 -21.97 -27.37
CA LYS A 340 9.84 -20.88 -28.23
C LYS A 340 10.70 -19.83 -27.51
N PHE A 341 10.65 -19.75 -26.19
CA PHE A 341 11.50 -18.85 -25.41
C PHE A 341 12.82 -19.53 -25.05
N LEU A 342 13.95 -18.85 -25.25
CA LEU A 342 15.25 -19.39 -24.88
C LEU A 342 15.35 -19.61 -23.37
N VAL A 343 16.19 -20.56 -22.96
CA VAL A 343 16.46 -20.80 -21.53
C VAL A 343 17.08 -19.55 -20.92
N GLY A 344 16.64 -19.17 -19.72
CA GLY A 344 17.08 -17.95 -19.04
C GLY A 344 16.45 -16.65 -19.56
N TYR A 345 15.46 -16.70 -20.45
CA TYR A 345 14.83 -15.49 -21.02
C TYR A 345 14.20 -14.57 -19.95
N PHE A 346 13.63 -15.12 -18.88
CA PHE A 346 13.19 -14.37 -17.70
C PHE A 346 13.88 -14.90 -16.43
N PRO A 347 13.99 -14.09 -15.35
CA PRO A 347 13.61 -12.67 -15.22
C PRO A 347 14.60 -11.74 -15.95
N ALA A 348 14.10 -10.73 -16.64
CA ALA A 348 14.89 -9.88 -17.53
C ALA A 348 15.07 -8.46 -16.96
N LEU A 349 14.01 -7.84 -16.44
CA LEU A 349 13.96 -6.42 -16.08
C LEU A 349 15.08 -5.97 -15.13
N ILE A 350 15.48 -6.85 -14.20
CA ILE A 350 16.57 -6.55 -13.27
C ILE A 350 17.85 -6.11 -13.99
N TRP A 351 18.14 -6.67 -15.16
CA TRP A 351 19.36 -6.37 -15.91
C TRP A 351 19.32 -4.99 -16.56
N TRP A 352 18.15 -4.49 -16.96
CA TRP A 352 17.97 -3.09 -17.38
C TRP A 352 18.09 -2.13 -16.19
N SER A 353 17.65 -2.55 -15.00
CA SER A 353 17.80 -1.75 -13.77
C SER A 353 19.24 -1.69 -13.25
N LEU A 354 20.00 -2.79 -13.37
CA LEU A 354 21.39 -2.89 -12.91
C LEU A 354 22.37 -2.16 -13.83
N LEU A 355 22.16 -2.27 -15.14
CA LEU A 355 23.11 -1.81 -16.16
C LEU A 355 22.79 -0.42 -16.75
N ARG A 356 21.83 0.30 -16.15
CA ARG A 356 21.50 1.72 -16.39
C ARG A 356 21.66 2.17 -17.86
N TRP A 357 20.86 1.59 -18.76
CA TRP A 357 20.97 1.77 -20.21
C TRP A 357 20.61 3.19 -20.70
N ASP A 358 19.94 4.00 -19.87
CA ASP A 358 19.33 5.28 -20.24
C ASP A 358 20.33 6.40 -20.59
N SER A 359 21.64 6.15 -20.46
CA SER A 359 22.69 7.16 -20.70
C SER A 359 23.43 6.98 -22.03
N TRP A 360 22.94 6.14 -22.95
CA TRP A 360 23.69 5.78 -24.17
C TRP A 360 23.57 6.77 -25.34
N TRP A 361 22.68 7.77 -25.29
CA TRP A 361 22.50 8.70 -26.42
C TRP A 361 22.94 10.14 -26.17
N ILE A 362 23.34 10.53 -24.95
CA ILE A 362 23.78 11.90 -24.67
C ILE A 362 25.01 11.86 -23.74
N TRP A 363 26.16 12.21 -24.33
CA TRP A 363 27.49 12.42 -23.72
C TRP A 363 28.40 11.20 -23.50
N GLY A 364 29.25 10.95 -24.50
CA GLY A 364 30.68 10.74 -24.26
C GLY A 364 31.10 9.41 -23.65
N PHE A 365 31.69 8.56 -24.49
CA PHE A 365 32.79 7.65 -24.14
C PHE A 365 33.62 8.20 -22.96
N TRP A 366 34.00 7.34 -21.99
CA TRP A 366 34.99 7.56 -20.91
C TRP A 366 34.52 7.65 -19.44
N ARG A 367 33.39 7.04 -19.05
CA ARG A 367 33.11 6.84 -17.61
C ARG A 367 32.61 5.42 -17.32
N PHE A 368 33.50 4.61 -16.72
CA PHE A 368 33.30 3.31 -16.06
C PHE A 368 33.33 2.00 -16.88
N TRP A 369 34.48 1.69 -17.47
CA TRP A 369 34.79 0.34 -17.97
C TRP A 369 35.33 -0.64 -16.91
N ARG A 370 34.93 -0.53 -15.62
CA ARG A 370 35.48 -1.44 -14.58
C ARG A 370 34.57 -1.87 -13.43
N ASN A 371 33.42 -1.25 -13.22
CA ASN A 371 32.61 -1.58 -12.04
C ASN A 371 31.24 -2.18 -12.34
N GLU A 372 30.66 -2.02 -13.53
CA GLU A 372 29.28 -2.50 -13.84
C GLU A 372 29.18 -4.04 -13.98
N TRP A 373 30.30 -4.70 -14.30
CA TRP A 373 30.37 -6.16 -14.36
C TRP A 373 30.46 -6.79 -12.98
N ALA A 374 30.92 -6.04 -11.97
CA ALA A 374 30.99 -6.53 -10.61
C ALA A 374 29.58 -6.74 -10.04
N GLU A 375 28.58 -5.93 -10.41
CA GLU A 375 27.18 -6.19 -10.03
C GLU A 375 26.67 -7.50 -10.59
N VAL A 376 26.93 -7.78 -11.87
CA VAL A 376 26.49 -9.03 -12.54
C VAL A 376 27.13 -10.24 -11.86
N GLU A 377 28.43 -10.20 -11.64
CA GLU A 377 29.17 -11.26 -10.93
C GLU A 377 28.71 -11.41 -9.49
N ALA A 378 28.55 -10.30 -8.77
CA ALA A 378 28.07 -10.31 -7.40
C ALA A 378 26.66 -10.92 -7.33
N PHE A 379 25.78 -10.59 -8.27
CA PHE A 379 24.41 -11.12 -8.30
C PHE A 379 24.41 -12.62 -8.59
N PHE A 380 25.10 -13.08 -9.64
CA PHE A 380 25.17 -14.50 -9.95
C PHE A 380 25.87 -15.33 -8.88
N SER A 381 26.82 -14.76 -8.13
CA SER A 381 27.48 -15.43 -7.00
C SER A 381 26.52 -15.76 -5.84
N ARG A 382 25.32 -15.15 -5.82
CA ARG A 382 24.30 -15.40 -4.78
C ARG A 382 23.49 -16.68 -5.00
N PHE A 383 23.53 -17.23 -6.20
CA PHE A 383 22.88 -18.51 -6.52
C PHE A 383 23.97 -19.56 -6.47
N ASN A 384 23.78 -20.69 -5.80
CA ASN A 384 24.77 -21.78 -5.77
C ASN A 384 24.47 -22.80 -6.85
#